data_AF-A0A960SJJ9-F1
#
_entry.id   AF-A0A960SJJ9-F1
#
_cell.length_a   1.000
_cell.length_b   1.000
_cell.length_c   1.000
_cell.angle_alpha   90.00
_cell.angle_beta   90.00
_cell.angle_gamma   90.00
#
_symmetry.space_group_name_H-M   'P 1'
#
loop_
_entity.id
_entity.type
_entity.pdbx_description
1 polymer ?
#
loop_
_entity_poly.entity_id
_entity_poly.type
_entity_poly.pdbx_seq_one_letter_code
_entity_poly.pdbx_strand_id
1 'polypeptide(L)'
;DSLNSALGMQSAINAGNQMTWEEKAQILGIDDQYDKPDFLTSDYEYEQMMREARYFVVVMAYDYQLFRKKGTRKLLWSTRYNIRTSGQSFETAIKEMNEIGSSYFGKNFEKLMRKRQDDDSKVEIGDIEVLKTEEERE
;
A
#
# COMPACT_ATOMS: atom_id res chain seq x y z
N ASP A 1 14.13 12.11 7.69
CA ASP A 1 14.63 11.14 8.68
C ASP A 1 13.84 9.84 8.60
N SER A 2 14.31 8.88 7.78
CA SER A 2 13.60 7.61 7.51
C SER A 2 13.51 6.67 8.71
N LEU A 3 14.42 6.85 9.68
CA LEU A 3 14.42 6.13 10.96
C LEU A 3 13.26 6.56 11.86
N ASN A 4 12.97 7.87 11.93
CA ASN A 4 11.83 8.38 12.70
C ASN A 4 10.50 7.94 12.09
N SER A 5 10.40 7.87 10.74
CA SER A 5 9.19 7.33 10.09
C SER A 5 9.04 5.83 10.32
N ALA A 6 10.13 5.06 10.32
CA ALA A 6 10.09 3.63 10.61
C ALA A 6 9.65 3.32 12.05
N LEU A 7 10.14 4.10 13.02
CA LEU A 7 9.76 3.98 14.43
C LEU A 7 8.31 4.43 14.67
N GLY A 8 7.87 5.52 14.01
CA GLY A 8 6.47 5.97 14.04
C GLY A 8 5.51 4.92 13.48
N MET A 9 5.82 4.33 12.33
CA MET A 9 5.00 3.26 11.74
C MET A 9 5.00 1.99 12.58
N GLN A 10 6.12 1.59 13.17
CA GLN A 10 6.18 0.39 14.02
C GLN A 10 5.27 0.53 15.25
N SER A 11 5.22 1.74 15.82
CA SER A 11 4.35 2.11 16.93
C SER A 11 2.88 2.04 16.53
N ALA A 12 2.56 2.62 15.36
CA ALA A 12 1.22 2.61 14.81
C ALA A 12 0.74 1.19 14.46
N ILE A 13 1.57 0.37 13.79
CA ILE A 13 1.24 -1.02 13.38
C ILE A 13 0.86 -1.88 14.59
N ASN A 14 1.54 -1.69 15.72
CA ASN A 14 1.22 -2.40 16.96
C ASN A 14 -0.10 -1.95 17.59
N ALA A 15 -0.60 -0.76 17.24
CA ALA A 15 -1.82 -0.15 17.75
C ALA A 15 -3.03 -0.35 16.83
N GLY A 16 -3.03 -1.35 15.94
CA GLY A 16 -3.91 -1.51 14.75
C GLY A 16 -5.41 -1.21 14.82
N ASN A 17 -6.00 -1.00 16.01
CA ASN A 17 -7.38 -0.52 16.20
C ASN A 17 -7.52 0.97 16.58
N GLN A 18 -6.42 1.72 16.72
CA GLN A 18 -6.41 3.12 17.21
C GLN A 18 -5.76 4.13 16.25
N MET A 19 -5.34 3.70 15.04
CA MET A 19 -4.75 4.63 14.06
C MET A 19 -5.80 5.61 13.51
N THR A 20 -5.42 6.88 13.45
CA THR A 20 -6.14 7.93 12.71
C THR A 20 -6.09 7.68 11.20
N TRP A 21 -6.96 8.36 10.44
CA TRP A 21 -6.95 8.27 8.98
C TRP A 21 -5.64 8.81 8.39
N GLU A 22 -5.10 9.91 8.90
CA GLU A 22 -3.80 10.45 8.49
C GLU A 22 -2.66 9.43 8.67
N GLU A 23 -2.59 8.77 9.84
CA GLU A 23 -1.58 7.74 10.10
C GLU A 23 -1.73 6.54 9.17
N LYS A 24 -2.96 6.12 8.88
CA LYS A 24 -3.21 5.06 7.90
C LYS A 24 -2.74 5.46 6.51
N ALA A 25 -3.02 6.69 6.06
CA ALA A 25 -2.59 7.19 4.75
C ALA A 25 -1.07 7.17 4.62
N GLN A 26 -0.35 7.59 5.67
CA GLN A 26 1.11 7.56 5.70
C GLN A 26 1.68 6.15 5.63
N ILE A 27 1.09 5.17 6.34
CA ILE A 27 1.56 3.79 6.29
C ILE A 27 1.22 3.12 4.94
N LEU A 28 0.11 3.54 4.32
CA LEU A 28 -0.29 3.12 2.98
C LEU A 28 0.54 3.79 1.86
N GLY A 29 1.26 4.89 2.17
CA GLY A 29 2.01 5.67 1.19
C GLY A 29 1.11 6.40 0.19
N ILE A 30 -0.07 6.83 0.66
CA ILE A 30 -1.08 7.57 -0.12
C ILE A 30 -1.37 8.95 0.49
N ASP A 31 -0.46 9.46 1.32
CA ASP A 31 -0.56 10.74 2.01
C ASP A 31 -0.67 11.92 1.04
N ASP A 32 -0.06 11.83 -0.14
CA ASP A 32 -0.17 12.83 -1.21
C ASP A 32 -1.56 12.88 -1.87
N GLN A 33 -2.36 11.82 -1.75
CA GLN A 33 -3.73 11.76 -2.25
C GLN A 33 -4.76 12.15 -1.18
N TYR A 34 -4.42 12.00 0.10
CA TYR A 34 -5.32 12.28 1.21
C TYR A 34 -5.65 13.78 1.35
N ASP A 35 -4.71 14.67 1.01
CA ASP A 35 -4.82 16.12 1.24
C ASP A 35 -5.61 16.87 0.14
N LYS A 36 -6.23 16.14 -0.80
CA LYS A 36 -6.95 16.72 -1.95
C LYS A 36 -8.46 16.78 -1.66
N PRO A 37 -9.15 17.85 -2.10
CA PRO A 37 -10.56 18.07 -1.77
C PRO A 37 -11.49 17.00 -2.37
N ASP A 38 -12.45 16.54 -1.55
CA ASP A 38 -13.33 15.36 -1.75
C ASP A 38 -13.93 15.18 -3.15
N PHE A 39 -14.20 16.27 -3.88
CA PHE A 39 -14.79 16.21 -5.22
C PHE A 39 -13.80 15.80 -6.33
N LEU A 40 -12.50 15.69 -6.04
CA LEU A 40 -11.45 15.19 -6.94
C LEU A 40 -10.90 13.83 -6.51
N THR A 41 -11.28 13.32 -5.33
CA THR A 41 -10.61 12.21 -4.63
C THR A 41 -11.53 11.22 -3.95
N SER A 42 -12.83 11.20 -4.26
CA SER A 42 -13.73 10.06 -3.98
C SER A 42 -13.32 8.81 -4.80
N ASP A 43 -12.05 8.43 -4.74
CA ASP A 43 -11.53 7.15 -5.20
C ASP A 43 -11.94 6.13 -4.13
N TYR A 44 -13.10 5.52 -4.36
CA TYR A 44 -13.61 4.38 -3.58
C TYR A 44 -12.50 3.38 -3.25
N GLU A 45 -11.55 3.16 -4.17
CA GLU A 45 -10.37 2.31 -3.95
C GLU A 45 -9.56 2.71 -2.70
N TYR A 46 -9.22 3.99 -2.53
CA TYR A 46 -8.42 4.42 -1.38
C TYR A 46 -9.21 4.35 -0.07
N GLU A 47 -10.49 4.72 -0.09
CA GLU A 47 -11.34 4.54 1.09
C GLU A 47 -11.44 3.07 1.51
N GLN A 48 -11.61 2.16 0.54
CA GLN A 48 -11.58 0.73 0.82
C GLN A 48 -10.22 0.30 1.37
N MET A 49 -9.11 0.81 0.80
CA MET A 49 -7.77 0.53 1.32
C MET A 49 -7.62 0.93 2.79
N MET A 50 -8.22 2.03 3.22
CA MET A 50 -8.15 2.53 4.60
C MET A 50 -9.05 1.74 5.58
N ARG A 51 -10.12 1.14 5.08
CA ARG A 51 -11.11 0.37 5.87
C ARG A 51 -10.73 -1.11 6.00
N GLU A 52 -10.10 -1.69 5.00
CA GLU A 52 -9.73 -3.11 4.98
C GLU A 52 -8.65 -3.46 6.01
N ALA A 53 -8.79 -4.63 6.63
CA ALA A 53 -7.75 -5.22 7.45
C ALA A 53 -6.54 -5.63 6.59
N ARG A 54 -5.33 -5.30 7.07
CA ARG A 54 -4.10 -5.41 6.30
C ARG A 54 -2.94 -5.94 7.15
N TYR A 55 -2.09 -6.76 6.55
CA TYR A 55 -0.77 -7.10 7.07
C TYR A 55 0.23 -6.06 6.59
N PHE A 56 1.05 -5.56 7.51
CA PHE A 56 2.16 -4.68 7.21
C PHE A 56 3.46 -5.46 7.43
N VAL A 57 4.22 -5.67 6.36
CA VAL A 57 5.47 -6.43 6.40
C VAL A 57 6.63 -5.51 6.05
N VAL A 58 7.67 -5.52 6.89
CA VAL A 58 8.89 -4.73 6.65
C VAL A 58 10.04 -5.68 6.39
N VAL A 59 10.52 -5.69 5.15
CA VAL A 59 11.72 -6.41 4.74
C VAL A 59 12.91 -5.48 4.88
N MET A 60 13.95 -5.91 5.58
CA MET A 60 15.15 -5.11 5.83
C MET A 60 16.39 -5.86 5.40
N ALA A 61 17.32 -5.16 4.74
CA ALA A 61 18.64 -5.71 4.44
C ALA A 61 19.73 -4.97 5.21
N TYR A 62 20.61 -5.75 5.81
CA TYR A 62 21.72 -5.26 6.63
C TYR A 62 23.07 -5.61 6.01
N ASP A 63 24.09 -4.82 6.32
CA ASP A 63 25.49 -5.15 6.00
C ASP A 63 25.99 -6.31 6.88
N TYR A 64 25.98 -7.51 6.31
CA TYR A 64 26.41 -8.72 7.00
C TYR A 64 27.91 -8.71 7.34
N GLN A 65 28.76 -8.15 6.46
CA GLN A 65 30.21 -8.13 6.68
C GLN A 65 30.57 -7.21 7.84
N LEU A 66 29.93 -6.05 7.91
CA LEU A 66 30.11 -5.12 9.01
C LEU A 66 29.62 -5.72 10.33
N PHE A 67 28.46 -6.39 10.31
CA PHE A 67 27.93 -7.07 11.49
C PHE A 67 28.88 -8.14 12.00
N ARG A 68 29.39 -9.01 11.12
CA ARG A 68 30.31 -10.09 11.49
C ARG A 68 31.63 -9.59 12.05
N LYS A 69 32.21 -8.52 11.47
CA LYS A 69 33.55 -8.03 11.85
C LYS A 69 33.54 -7.09 13.06
N LYS A 70 32.50 -6.27 13.21
CA LYS A 70 32.44 -5.18 14.20
C LYS A 70 31.24 -5.27 15.15
N GLY A 71 30.38 -6.28 15.01
CA GLY A 71 29.12 -6.40 15.78
C GLY A 71 28.09 -5.31 15.45
N THR A 72 28.36 -4.46 14.46
CA THR A 72 27.54 -3.29 14.15
C THR A 72 26.49 -3.61 13.10
N ARG A 73 25.21 -3.37 13.41
CA ARG A 73 24.11 -3.50 12.46
C ARG A 73 23.97 -2.21 11.65
N LYS A 74 24.24 -2.27 10.36
CA LYS A 74 23.98 -1.15 9.43
C LYS A 74 22.88 -1.54 8.46
N LEU A 75 21.76 -0.83 8.52
CA LEU A 75 20.66 -0.96 7.57
C LEU A 75 21.11 -0.40 6.21
N LEU A 76 20.95 -1.19 5.16
CA LEU A 76 21.25 -0.79 3.78
C LEU A 76 19.99 -0.27 3.09
N TRP A 77 18.89 -1.02 3.22
CA TRP A 77 17.59 -0.64 2.69
C TRP A 77 16.48 -1.36 3.44
N SER A 78 15.27 -0.83 3.28
CA SER A 78 14.04 -1.47 3.74
C SER A 78 12.96 -1.37 2.67
N THR A 79 12.22 -2.45 2.47
CA THR A 79 11.01 -2.49 1.64
C THR A 79 9.81 -2.73 2.56
N ARG A 80 8.71 -1.98 2.35
CA ARG A 80 7.48 -2.12 3.12
C ARG A 80 6.39 -2.65 2.22
N TYR A 81 5.70 -3.69 2.66
CA TYR A 81 4.55 -4.26 1.98
C TYR A 81 3.28 -3.97 2.77
N ASN A 82 2.22 -3.71 2.01
CA ASN A 82 0.88 -3.59 2.52
C ASN A 82 0.01 -4.62 1.80
N ILE A 83 -0.48 -5.60 2.56
CA ILE A 83 -1.15 -6.78 2.00
C ILE A 83 -2.55 -6.86 2.60
N ARG A 84 -3.59 -6.96 1.75
CA ARG A 84 -4.97 -7.20 2.20
C ARG A 84 -5.06 -8.55 2.92
N THR A 85 -5.74 -8.61 4.06
CA THR A 85 -5.91 -9.88 4.80
C THR A 85 -6.98 -10.78 4.17
N SER A 86 -7.94 -10.18 3.47
CA SER A 86 -9.06 -10.89 2.82
C SER A 86 -8.73 -11.24 1.37
N GLY A 87 -9.27 -12.36 0.89
CA GLY A 87 -9.22 -12.75 -0.52
C GLY A 87 -8.03 -13.63 -0.93
N GLN A 88 -7.00 -13.76 -0.09
CA GLN A 88 -5.87 -14.67 -0.34
C GLN A 88 -5.13 -15.06 0.94
N SER A 89 -4.37 -16.16 0.89
CA SER A 89 -3.50 -16.56 2.00
C SER A 89 -2.30 -15.60 2.14
N PHE A 90 -1.84 -15.39 3.37
CA PHE A 90 -0.65 -14.57 3.61
C PHE A 90 0.60 -15.11 2.91
N GLU A 91 0.77 -16.45 2.89
CA GLU A 91 1.91 -17.12 2.26
C GLU A 91 1.95 -16.89 0.75
N THR A 92 0.79 -17.00 0.08
CA THR A 92 0.66 -16.68 -1.34
C THR A 92 0.99 -15.21 -1.59
N ALA A 93 0.37 -14.32 -0.82
CA ALA A 93 0.52 -12.88 -0.98
C ALA A 93 1.98 -12.41 -0.81
N ILE A 94 2.67 -12.91 0.21
CA ILE A 94 4.05 -12.49 0.48
C ILE A 94 5.01 -13.04 -0.59
N LYS A 95 4.74 -14.23 -1.14
CA LYS A 95 5.52 -14.79 -2.25
C LYS A 95 5.40 -13.89 -3.50
N GLU A 96 4.17 -13.57 -3.89
CA GLU A 96 3.89 -12.68 -5.03
C GLU A 96 4.50 -11.29 -4.86
N MET A 97 4.35 -10.69 -3.67
CA MET A 97 4.95 -9.39 -3.35
C MET A 97 6.48 -9.42 -3.41
N ASN A 98 7.12 -10.55 -3.06
CA ASN A 98 8.57 -10.71 -3.23
C ASN A 98 8.94 -10.84 -4.71
N GLU A 99 8.20 -11.61 -5.50
CA GLU A 99 8.44 -11.76 -6.95
C GLU A 99 8.38 -10.40 -7.65
N ILE A 100 7.30 -9.63 -7.44
CA ILE A 100 7.12 -8.29 -8.03
C ILE A 100 8.12 -7.29 -7.45
N GLY A 101 8.23 -7.26 -6.11
CA GLY A 101 9.03 -6.29 -5.37
C GLY A 101 10.54 -6.45 -5.55
N SER A 102 11.03 -7.64 -5.90
CA SER A 102 12.45 -7.94 -6.09
C SER A 102 13.16 -6.95 -7.03
N SER A 103 12.48 -6.56 -8.11
CA SER A 103 12.98 -5.61 -9.11
C SER A 103 13.19 -4.18 -8.57
N TYR A 104 12.67 -3.92 -7.37
CA TYR A 104 12.55 -2.62 -6.74
C TYR A 104 13.30 -2.51 -5.40
N PHE A 105 13.85 -3.61 -4.88
CA PHE A 105 14.59 -3.58 -3.62
C PHE A 105 15.79 -2.64 -3.67
N GLY A 106 15.94 -1.82 -2.62
CA GLY A 106 17.00 -0.82 -2.52
C GLY A 106 16.86 0.37 -3.46
N LYS A 107 15.75 0.48 -4.22
CA LYS A 107 15.44 1.65 -5.05
C LYS A 107 14.41 2.51 -4.36
N ASN A 108 14.55 3.83 -4.49
CA ASN A 108 13.51 4.78 -4.10
C ASN A 108 12.56 5.00 -5.29
N PHE A 109 11.26 5.00 -5.01
CA PHE A 109 10.25 5.45 -5.96
C PHE A 109 9.73 6.79 -5.50
N GLU A 110 9.71 7.77 -6.40
CA GLU A 110 9.16 9.10 -6.11
C GLU A 110 7.63 9.11 -6.20
N LYS A 111 7.02 8.08 -6.78
CA LYS A 111 5.58 7.99 -7.03
C LYS A 111 5.04 6.58 -6.84
N LEU A 112 3.76 6.48 -6.53
CA LEU A 112 3.03 5.22 -6.44
C LEU A 112 3.07 4.50 -7.79
N MET A 113 3.53 3.25 -7.79
CA MET A 113 3.61 2.41 -9.00
C MET A 113 2.58 1.27 -8.89
N ARG A 114 1.74 1.13 -9.91
CA ARG A 114 0.79 0.01 -10.04
C ARG A 114 1.36 -1.00 -11.05
N LYS A 115 1.52 -2.25 -10.65
CA LYS A 115 1.96 -3.34 -11.52
C LYS A 115 1.03 -4.53 -11.32
N ARG A 116 0.42 -5.02 -12.40
CA ARG A 116 -0.30 -6.30 -12.40
C ARG A 116 0.72 -7.43 -12.58
N GLN A 117 0.50 -8.55 -11.90
CA GLN A 117 1.36 -9.73 -12.03
C GLN A 117 1.04 -10.49 -13.31
N ASP A 118 -0.17 -11.03 -13.39
CA ASP A 118 -0.54 -12.01 -14.44
C ASP A 118 -1.91 -11.75 -15.08
N ASP A 119 -2.54 -10.58 -14.85
CA ASP A 119 -3.87 -10.28 -15.38
C ASP A 119 -3.85 -9.27 -16.53
N ASP A 120 -3.96 -9.81 -17.75
CA ASP A 120 -4.14 -9.05 -18.99
C ASP A 120 -5.61 -8.73 -19.29
N SER A 121 -6.54 -9.09 -18.41
CA SER A 121 -7.97 -8.83 -18.61
C SER A 121 -8.24 -7.32 -18.70
N LYS A 122 -9.02 -6.96 -19.72
CA LYS A 122 -9.49 -5.61 -19.98
C LYS A 122 -11.01 -5.61 -19.94
N VAL A 123 -11.57 -4.61 -19.27
CA VAL A 123 -13.01 -4.33 -19.32
C VAL A 123 -13.18 -3.09 -20.19
N GLU A 124 -13.94 -3.22 -21.26
CA GLU A 124 -14.39 -2.09 -22.07
C GLU A 124 -15.77 -1.69 -21.56
N ILE A 125 -15.90 -0.48 -21.03
CA ILE A 125 -17.19 0.09 -20.64
C ILE A 125 -17.76 0.77 -21.88
N GLY A 126 -18.89 0.27 -22.37
CA GLY A 126 -19.64 0.88 -23.48
C GLY A 126 -20.35 2.18 -23.07
N ASP A 127 -20.93 2.86 -24.05
CA ASP A 127 -21.66 4.11 -23.82
C ASP A 127 -22.85 3.92 -22.86
N ILE A 128 -23.18 4.96 -22.10
CA ILE A 128 -24.28 4.95 -21.14
C ILE A 128 -25.62 4.84 -21.89
N GLU A 129 -26.37 3.77 -21.63
CA GLU A 129 -27.73 3.60 -22.13
C GLU A 129 -28.77 3.90 -21.04
N VAL A 130 -29.65 4.87 -21.29
CA VAL A 130 -30.75 5.22 -20.38
C VAL A 130 -31.93 4.29 -20.67
N LEU A 131 -32.14 3.31 -19.80
CA LEU A 131 -33.18 2.28 -20.00
C LEU A 131 -34.61 2.81 -19.77
N LYS A 132 -34.79 3.81 -18.91
CA LYS A 132 -36.11 4.40 -18.64
C LYS A 132 -35.97 5.78 -17.98
N THR A 133 -36.71 6.74 -18.51
CA THR A 133 -36.98 8.02 -17.84
C THR A 133 -38.45 7.98 -17.40
N GLU A 134 -38.72 8.16 -16.11
CA GLU A 134 -40.11 8.31 -15.65
C GLU A 134 -40.53 9.77 -15.84
N GLU A 135 -41.58 9.98 -16.64
CA GLU A 135 -42.23 11.29 -16.75
C GLU A 135 -42.92 11.61 -15.42
N GLU A 136 -42.62 12.79 -14.89
CA GLU A 136 -43.33 13.35 -13.74
C GLU A 136 -44.83 13.39 -14.04
N ARG A 137 -45.62 12.70 -13.22
CA ARG A 137 -47.09 12.83 -13.28
C ARG A 137 -47.47 14.19 -12.71
N GLU A 138 -47.95 15.08 -13.57
CA GLU A 138 -48.68 16.30 -13.21
C GLU A 138 -49.93 15.99 -12.36
#